data_AF-A0AAV1TC04-F1
#
_entry.id   AF-A0AAV1TC04-F1
#
_cell.length_a   1.000
_cell.length_b   1.000
_cell.length_c   1.000
_cell.angle_alpha   90.00
_cell.angle_beta   90.00
_cell.angle_gamma   90.00
#
_symmetry.space_group_name_H-M   'P 1'
#
loop_
_entity.id
_entity.type
_entity.pdbx_description
1 polymer ?
#
loop_
_entity_poly.entity_id
_entity_poly.type
_entity_poly.pdbx_seq_one_letter_code
_entity_poly.pdbx_strand_id
1 'polypeptide(L)'
;MNEGIDNLKSLYDRAGKTFSSGPSAAQDVPRRTAQPDPVRQPSVGSGAPKYPRTGDSRSTGRDNSSDVRSRRGGSTAAKPDSAGHRESPLMEVEEEGRRSPHNRGEACVPESFFYRVTQGLRNDLEHERDMRLQLANTVLKHRAEFAFAQLENERALTSLRDELRVARGNVDRSRAEITALQTLVDAHHREHKALCKMLERKGVLDRKKQRTDGTA
;
A
#
# COMPACT_ATOMS: atom_id res chain seq x y z
N MET A 1 21.76 -5.15 -35.48
CA MET A 1 21.43 -4.98 -34.04
C MET A 1 22.38 -4.00 -33.33
N ASN A 2 22.94 -2.99 -34.01
CA ASN A 2 23.84 -2.00 -33.36
C ASN A 2 23.31 -0.55 -33.42
N GLU A 3 22.25 -0.28 -34.19
CA GLU A 3 21.67 1.08 -34.35
C GLU A 3 20.95 1.60 -33.09
N GLY A 4 20.57 0.71 -32.17
CA GLY A 4 19.90 1.11 -30.93
C GLY A 4 20.82 1.75 -29.89
N ILE A 5 22.13 1.48 -29.95
CA ILE A 5 23.10 1.97 -28.96
C ILE A 5 23.60 3.37 -29.34
N ASP A 6 23.82 3.62 -30.63
CA ASP A 6 24.27 4.93 -31.12
C ASP A 6 23.20 6.02 -30.91
N ASN A 7 21.91 5.64 -30.97
CA ASN A 7 20.80 6.55 -30.71
C ASN A 7 20.66 6.93 -29.21
N LEU A 8 21.22 6.13 -28.30
CA LEU A 8 21.18 6.44 -26.88
C LEU A 8 22.24 7.49 -26.49
N LYS A 9 23.42 7.43 -27.12
CA LYS A 9 24.49 8.42 -26.93
C LYS A 9 24.11 9.80 -27.48
N SER A 10 23.52 9.85 -28.67
CA SER A 10 23.09 11.12 -29.29
C SER A 10 22.00 11.84 -28.48
N LEU A 11 21.16 11.10 -27.76
CA LEU A 11 20.13 11.63 -26.87
C LEU A 11 20.72 12.28 -25.60
N TYR A 12 21.85 11.77 -25.12
CA TYR A 12 22.58 12.33 -23.98
C TYR A 12 23.35 13.60 -24.36
N ASP A 13 23.99 13.64 -25.53
CA ASP A 13 24.75 14.82 -25.98
C ASP A 13 23.83 16.03 -26.25
N ARG A 14 22.58 15.79 -26.71
CA ARG A 14 21.59 16.84 -26.93
C ARG A 14 21.05 17.47 -25.64
N ALA A 15 21.18 16.79 -24.51
CA ALA A 15 20.66 17.26 -23.22
C ALA A 15 21.64 18.18 -22.46
N GLY A 16 22.84 18.45 -23.00
CA GLY A 16 23.81 19.36 -22.39
C GLY A 16 24.28 18.95 -20.99
N LYS A 17 24.11 17.67 -20.62
CA LYS A 17 24.49 17.15 -19.30
C LYS A 17 25.91 16.58 -19.37
N THR A 18 26.88 17.41 -19.05
CA THR A 18 28.23 16.94 -18.74
C THR A 18 28.20 16.17 -17.42
N PHE A 19 28.72 14.95 -17.41
CA PHE A 19 29.05 14.27 -16.17
C PHE A 19 30.18 15.04 -15.49
N SER A 20 29.90 15.61 -14.32
CA SER A 20 30.95 15.98 -13.38
C SER A 20 31.68 14.70 -12.98
N SER A 21 32.84 14.49 -13.61
CA SER A 21 33.86 13.61 -13.05
C SER A 21 34.42 14.32 -11.83
N GLY A 22 34.15 13.79 -10.64
CA GLY A 22 34.82 14.23 -9.43
C GLY A 22 34.98 13.07 -8.43
N PRO A 23 35.97 13.11 -7.53
CA PRO A 23 37.22 13.85 -7.55
C PRO A 23 38.46 12.95 -7.62
N SER A 24 39.57 13.60 -7.98
CA SER A 24 40.95 13.10 -7.95
C SER A 24 41.44 12.74 -6.55
N ALA A 25 42.44 11.86 -6.53
CA ALA A 25 43.12 11.20 -5.42
C ALA A 25 43.50 12.08 -4.20
N ALA A 26 43.44 11.45 -3.01
CA ALA A 26 44.56 11.42 -2.06
C ALA A 26 44.35 10.38 -0.95
N GLN A 27 45.46 9.73 -0.58
CA GLN A 27 45.76 9.00 0.67
C GLN A 27 45.56 7.47 0.70
N ASP A 28 46.69 6.82 0.42
CA ASP A 28 47.12 5.51 0.92
C ASP A 28 46.69 5.23 2.37
N VAL A 29 45.93 4.14 2.54
CA VAL A 29 45.87 3.42 3.82
C VAL A 29 45.96 1.92 3.51
N PRO A 30 46.96 1.17 4.02
CA PRO A 30 47.07 -0.25 3.77
C PRO A 30 46.09 -1.01 4.67
N ARG A 31 45.01 -1.55 4.11
CA ARG A 31 44.14 -2.49 4.82
C ARG A 31 44.58 -3.93 4.58
N ARG A 32 45.21 -4.48 5.62
CA ARG A 32 45.62 -5.87 5.75
C ARG A 32 44.42 -6.83 5.69
N THR A 33 44.64 -7.89 4.92
CA THR A 33 44.16 -9.27 5.02
C THR A 33 43.41 -9.66 6.30
N ALA A 34 42.25 -10.31 6.13
CA ALA A 34 41.93 -11.61 6.73
C ALA A 34 40.57 -12.12 6.23
N GLN A 35 40.61 -13.13 5.35
CA GLN A 35 39.51 -14.07 5.18
C GLN A 35 39.34 -14.92 6.44
N PRO A 36 38.11 -15.36 6.74
CA PRO A 36 37.93 -16.73 7.20
C PRO A 36 36.90 -17.47 6.35
N ASP A 37 37.33 -18.62 5.83
CA ASP A 37 36.48 -19.72 5.35
C ASP A 37 35.59 -20.26 6.48
N PRO A 38 34.35 -20.68 6.15
CA PRO A 38 33.67 -21.72 6.92
C PRO A 38 33.75 -23.05 6.17
N VAL A 39 34.71 -23.86 6.60
CA VAL A 39 34.81 -25.29 6.29
C VAL A 39 33.81 -26.09 7.14
N ARG A 40 33.05 -26.96 6.46
CA ARG A 40 32.42 -28.23 6.90
C ARG A 40 31.22 -28.21 7.86
N GLN A 41 30.14 -28.79 7.32
CA GLN A 41 29.14 -29.57 8.03
C GLN A 41 29.75 -30.74 8.82
N PRO A 42 29.08 -31.17 9.90
CA PRO A 42 28.83 -32.59 10.11
C PRO A 42 27.33 -32.91 10.26
N SER A 43 26.98 -34.07 9.70
CA SER A 43 25.74 -34.82 9.92
C SER A 43 25.86 -35.70 11.18
N VAL A 44 24.78 -36.41 11.53
CA VAL A 44 24.52 -37.28 12.71
C VAL A 44 23.83 -36.50 13.85
N GLY A 45 22.65 -36.83 14.36
CA GLY A 45 21.86 -38.05 14.30
C GLY A 45 21.41 -38.40 15.73
N SER A 46 20.14 -38.78 15.90
CA SER A 46 19.58 -39.48 17.06
C SER A 46 19.42 -38.70 18.38
N GLY A 47 18.17 -38.57 18.83
CA GLY A 47 17.86 -38.28 20.24
C GLY A 47 16.46 -37.71 20.45
N ALA A 48 15.42 -38.54 20.36
CA ALA A 48 14.13 -38.21 20.96
C ALA A 48 14.20 -38.42 22.49
N PRO A 49 13.65 -37.49 23.29
CA PRO A 49 13.07 -37.86 24.56
C PRO A 49 11.60 -37.44 24.63
N LYS A 50 10.76 -38.45 24.82
CA LYS A 50 9.39 -38.36 25.36
C LYS A 50 9.44 -37.65 26.71
N TYR A 51 8.50 -36.72 26.98
CA TYR A 51 7.76 -36.52 28.26
C TYR A 51 6.79 -35.31 28.13
N PRO A 52 5.76 -35.21 29.00
CA PRO A 52 4.45 -34.64 28.68
C PRO A 52 4.35 -33.14 28.97
N ARG A 53 3.47 -32.47 28.23
CA ARG A 53 3.13 -31.06 28.41
C ARG A 53 2.07 -30.91 29.51
N THR A 54 2.52 -30.67 30.74
CA THR A 54 1.68 -30.17 31.83
C THR A 54 1.94 -28.67 31.97
N GLY A 55 0.90 -27.86 31.81
CA GLY A 55 0.99 -26.41 31.93
C GLY A 55 -0.30 -25.74 31.48
N ASP A 56 -1.22 -25.60 32.43
CA ASP A 56 -2.54 -24.97 32.35
C ASP A 56 -2.55 -23.68 31.53
N SER A 57 -3.35 -23.68 30.46
CA SER A 57 -3.87 -22.44 29.86
C SER A 57 -5.36 -22.38 30.16
N ARG A 58 -5.72 -21.63 31.21
CA ARG A 58 -7.07 -21.10 31.38
C ARG A 58 -7.33 -20.09 30.27
N SER A 59 -7.81 -20.56 29.12
CA SER A 59 -8.49 -19.71 28.14
C SER A 59 -9.96 -19.69 28.51
N THR A 60 -10.39 -18.60 29.14
CA THR A 60 -11.78 -18.22 29.28
C THR A 60 -12.42 -18.22 27.88
N GLY A 61 -13.44 -19.05 27.73
CA GLY A 61 -14.14 -19.24 26.47
C GLY A 61 -14.71 -17.95 25.91
N ARG A 62 -14.59 -17.81 24.59
CA ARG A 62 -15.64 -17.21 23.80
C ARG A 62 -15.65 -17.88 22.44
N ASP A 63 -16.27 -19.05 22.45
CA ASP A 63 -16.92 -19.62 21.28
C ASP A 63 -17.79 -18.54 20.64
N ASN A 64 -17.66 -18.36 19.34
CA ASN A 64 -18.72 -17.94 18.44
C ASN A 64 -18.32 -18.39 17.04
N SER A 65 -18.57 -19.67 16.78
CA SER A 65 -18.83 -20.17 15.43
C SER A 65 -20.03 -19.43 14.84
N SER A 66 -19.92 -18.98 13.60
CA SER A 66 -21.07 -19.00 12.69
C SER A 66 -20.59 -19.24 11.28
N ASP A 67 -20.52 -20.53 10.98
CA ASP A 67 -20.67 -21.10 9.66
C ASP A 67 -21.99 -20.66 9.01
N VAL A 68 -21.96 -20.51 7.68
CA VAL A 68 -23.09 -20.61 6.76
C VAL A 68 -24.16 -19.51 6.82
N ARG A 69 -24.11 -18.61 5.82
CA ARG A 69 -25.21 -18.47 4.83
C ARG A 69 -24.75 -17.69 3.60
N SER A 70 -24.21 -18.43 2.63
CA SER A 70 -24.28 -18.05 1.22
C SER A 70 -25.76 -17.97 0.81
N ARG A 71 -26.32 -16.76 0.84
CA ARG A 71 -27.62 -16.48 0.22
C ARG A 71 -27.37 -15.85 -1.15
N ARG A 72 -27.26 -16.74 -2.12
CA ARG A 72 -27.82 -16.61 -3.47
C ARG A 72 -29.19 -15.90 -3.37
N GLY A 73 -29.21 -14.60 -3.64
CA GLY A 73 -30.40 -13.84 -4.04
C GLY A 73 -30.04 -13.21 -5.38
N GLY A 74 -30.47 -13.74 -6.52
CA GLY A 74 -31.88 -13.94 -6.83
C GLY A 74 -32.33 -12.70 -7.60
N SER A 75 -31.96 -12.67 -8.89
CA SER A 75 -32.51 -11.77 -9.89
C SER A 75 -34.01 -11.67 -9.70
N THR A 76 -34.49 -10.48 -9.35
CA THR A 76 -35.89 -10.14 -9.57
C THR A 76 -35.90 -9.26 -10.80
N ALA A 77 -36.07 -9.90 -11.95
CA ALA A 77 -36.44 -9.21 -13.18
C ALA A 77 -37.78 -8.51 -12.89
N ALA A 78 -37.76 -7.17 -12.94
CA ALA A 78 -38.99 -6.40 -12.98
C ALA A 78 -39.77 -6.81 -14.23
N LYS A 79 -41.03 -7.20 -14.04
CA LYS A 79 -41.99 -7.41 -15.12
C LYS A 79 -42.20 -6.07 -15.84
N PRO A 80 -42.20 -6.04 -17.19
CA PRO A 80 -42.73 -4.91 -17.92
C PRO A 80 -44.25 -4.91 -17.73
N ASP A 81 -44.78 -3.80 -17.23
CA ASP A 81 -46.21 -3.53 -17.25
C ASP A 81 -46.68 -3.47 -18.71
N SER A 82 -47.37 -4.53 -19.10
CA SER A 82 -48.25 -4.60 -20.24
C SER A 82 -49.60 -4.00 -19.83
N ALA A 83 -49.87 -2.76 -20.25
CA ALA A 83 -51.22 -2.21 -20.25
C ALA A 83 -51.32 -1.02 -21.21
N GLY A 84 -52.20 -1.14 -22.21
CA GLY A 84 -52.70 0.01 -22.98
C GLY A 84 -52.50 -0.06 -24.49
N HIS A 85 -52.85 -1.17 -25.13
CA HIS A 85 -53.28 -1.11 -26.52
C HIS A 85 -54.58 -0.29 -26.58
N ARG A 86 -54.45 0.97 -26.97
CA ARG A 86 -55.59 1.82 -27.30
C ARG A 86 -56.06 1.40 -28.69
N GLU A 87 -56.98 0.45 -28.72
CA GLU A 87 -57.78 0.14 -29.90
C GLU A 87 -58.63 1.37 -30.21
N SER A 88 -58.35 2.02 -31.35
CA SER A 88 -59.23 3.03 -31.92
C SER A 88 -60.40 2.32 -32.59
N PRO A 89 -61.67 2.70 -32.32
CA PRO A 89 -62.82 2.09 -32.96
C PRO A 89 -62.76 2.24 -34.48
N LEU A 90 -62.91 1.12 -35.19
CA LEU A 90 -63.19 1.07 -36.61
C LEU A 90 -64.58 1.68 -36.83
N MET A 91 -64.66 2.91 -37.34
CA MET A 91 -65.92 3.45 -37.85
C MET A 91 -66.23 2.75 -39.17
N GLU A 92 -67.20 1.84 -39.12
CA GLU A 92 -67.92 1.31 -40.27
C GLU A 92 -69.10 2.25 -40.55
N VAL A 93 -68.93 3.23 -41.45
CA VAL A 93 -70.03 4.01 -42.03
C VAL A 93 -69.72 4.31 -43.49
N GLU A 94 -70.54 3.67 -44.33
CA GLU A 94 -71.03 4.06 -45.66
C GLU A 94 -70.09 4.05 -46.87
N GLU A 95 -70.32 2.99 -47.64
CA GLU A 95 -70.09 2.90 -49.08
C GLU A 95 -70.85 4.01 -49.82
N GLU A 96 -70.15 5.03 -50.31
CA GLU A 96 -70.69 5.85 -51.41
C GLU A 96 -69.57 6.31 -52.36
N GLY A 97 -69.56 5.67 -53.54
CA GLY A 97 -69.38 6.38 -54.80
C GLY A 97 -68.03 7.03 -55.12
N ARG A 98 -67.34 6.38 -56.07
CA ARG A 98 -66.53 7.02 -57.13
C ARG A 98 -65.18 7.61 -56.72
N ARG A 99 -64.12 6.84 -56.97
CA ARG A 99 -63.05 7.10 -57.97
C ARG A 99 -61.80 6.35 -57.54
N SER A 100 -61.46 5.32 -58.30
CA SER A 100 -60.15 4.69 -58.28
C SER A 100 -59.07 5.75 -58.49
N PRO A 101 -58.11 5.96 -57.57
CA PRO A 101 -56.88 6.66 -57.91
C PRO A 101 -55.99 5.62 -58.61
N HIS A 102 -56.32 5.35 -59.86
CA HIS A 102 -55.32 4.89 -60.83
C HIS A 102 -54.32 6.04 -60.97
N ASN A 103 -53.30 6.04 -60.11
CA ASN A 103 -52.01 6.76 -60.21
C ASN A 103 -51.25 6.58 -58.88
N ARG A 104 -50.93 5.32 -58.49
CA ARG A 104 -49.76 5.08 -57.63
C ARG A 104 -48.53 5.22 -58.51
N GLY A 105 -48.15 6.47 -58.80
CA GLY A 105 -46.75 6.73 -59.07
C GLY A 105 -46.01 6.31 -57.80
N GLU A 106 -45.22 5.25 -57.88
CA GLU A 106 -44.24 4.94 -56.84
C GLU A 106 -43.49 6.23 -56.55
N ALA A 107 -43.71 6.80 -55.36
CA ALA A 107 -42.94 7.94 -54.89
C ALA A 107 -41.53 7.40 -54.69
N CYS A 108 -40.74 7.45 -55.77
CA CYS A 108 -39.35 7.06 -55.78
C CYS A 108 -38.66 8.01 -54.79
N VAL A 109 -38.35 7.51 -53.59
CA VAL A 109 -37.64 8.28 -52.58
C VAL A 109 -36.36 8.78 -53.25
N PRO A 110 -36.12 10.10 -53.30
CA PRO A 110 -34.97 10.62 -54.02
C PRO A 110 -33.69 9.94 -53.52
N GLU A 111 -32.84 9.48 -54.42
CA GLU A 111 -31.54 8.88 -54.08
C GLU A 111 -30.69 9.81 -53.18
N SER A 112 -30.90 11.12 -53.30
CA SER A 112 -30.32 12.16 -52.45
C SER A 112 -30.74 12.09 -50.98
N PHE A 113 -31.88 11.47 -50.64
CA PHE A 113 -32.31 11.22 -49.27
C PHE A 113 -31.42 10.17 -48.60
N PHE A 114 -31.21 9.02 -49.26
CA PHE A 114 -30.36 7.95 -48.73
C PHE A 114 -28.92 8.42 -48.55
N TYR A 115 -28.41 9.23 -49.48
CA TYR A 115 -27.08 9.83 -49.35
C TYR A 115 -26.97 10.71 -48.09
N ARG A 116 -27.94 11.61 -47.87
CA ARG A 116 -27.95 12.49 -46.68
C ARG A 116 -28.04 11.71 -45.37
N VAL A 117 -28.93 10.72 -45.31
CA VAL A 117 -29.08 9.87 -44.12
C VAL A 117 -27.78 9.10 -43.86
N THR A 118 -27.19 8.51 -44.89
CA THR A 118 -25.92 7.76 -44.75
C THR A 118 -24.78 8.67 -44.30
N GLN A 119 -24.67 9.87 -44.85
CA GLN A 119 -23.66 10.85 -44.44
C GLN A 119 -23.87 11.31 -42.99
N GLY A 120 -25.12 11.54 -42.56
CA GLY A 120 -25.45 11.87 -41.17
C GLY A 120 -25.00 10.78 -40.21
N LEU A 121 -25.38 9.52 -40.49
CA LEU A 121 -24.98 8.38 -39.68
C LEU A 121 -23.47 8.19 -39.62
N ARG A 122 -22.75 8.43 -40.73
CA ARG A 122 -21.28 8.39 -40.75
C ARG A 122 -20.70 9.44 -39.80
N ASN A 123 -21.18 10.68 -39.87
CA ASN A 123 -20.70 11.76 -39.01
C ASN A 123 -20.99 11.47 -37.53
N ASP A 124 -22.19 10.96 -37.22
CA ASP A 124 -22.59 10.60 -35.85
C ASP A 124 -21.70 9.48 -35.29
N LEU A 125 -21.37 8.47 -36.10
CA LEU A 125 -20.47 7.38 -35.71
C LEU A 125 -19.02 7.87 -35.50
N GLU A 126 -18.53 8.77 -36.34
CA GLU A 126 -17.21 9.38 -36.19
C GLU A 126 -17.14 10.22 -34.90
N HIS A 127 -18.18 11.02 -34.63
CA HIS A 127 -18.28 11.80 -33.39
C HIS A 127 -18.32 10.91 -32.14
N GLU A 128 -19.15 9.88 -32.14
CA GLU A 128 -19.25 8.92 -31.03
C GLU A 128 -17.93 8.17 -30.82
N ARG A 129 -17.22 7.82 -31.90
CA ARG A 129 -15.88 7.22 -31.81
C ARG A 129 -14.89 8.16 -31.14
N ASP A 130 -14.90 9.44 -31.50
CA ASP A 130 -14.01 10.45 -30.90
C ASP A 130 -14.32 10.66 -29.42
N MET A 131 -15.59 10.75 -29.05
CA MET A 131 -16.03 10.85 -27.66
C MET A 131 -15.58 9.64 -26.83
N ARG A 132 -15.73 8.42 -27.37
CA ARG A 132 -15.24 7.19 -26.70
C ARG A 132 -13.74 7.18 -26.53
N LEU A 133 -12.99 7.63 -27.54
CA LEU A 133 -11.53 7.71 -27.45
C LEU A 133 -11.09 8.72 -26.37
N GLN A 134 -11.72 9.90 -26.33
CA GLN A 134 -11.47 10.88 -25.28
C GLN A 134 -11.77 10.33 -23.89
N LEU A 135 -12.92 9.65 -23.72
CA LEU A 135 -13.27 9.02 -22.45
C LEU A 135 -12.26 7.94 -22.05
N ALA A 136 -11.88 7.07 -22.99
CA ALA A 136 -10.89 6.02 -22.74
C ALA A 136 -9.54 6.61 -22.28
N ASN A 137 -9.09 7.69 -22.92
CA ASN A 137 -7.87 8.39 -22.53
C ASN A 137 -7.96 8.99 -21.13
N THR A 138 -9.09 9.62 -20.77
CA THR A 138 -9.32 10.16 -19.43
C THR A 138 -9.32 9.07 -18.36
N VAL A 139 -9.97 7.93 -18.63
CA VAL A 139 -9.97 6.78 -17.71
C VAL A 139 -8.55 6.23 -17.53
N LEU A 140 -7.79 6.08 -18.61
CA LEU A 140 -6.40 5.62 -18.55
C LEU A 140 -5.51 6.59 -17.76
N LYS A 141 -5.69 7.91 -17.96
CA LYS A 141 -4.98 8.95 -17.21
C LYS A 141 -5.26 8.83 -15.72
N HIS A 142 -6.52 8.79 -15.30
CA HIS A 142 -6.87 8.66 -13.88
C HIS A 142 -6.39 7.34 -13.27
N ARG A 143 -6.45 6.25 -14.03
CA ARG A 143 -5.90 4.96 -13.57
C ARG A 143 -4.40 5.04 -13.35
N ALA A 144 -3.66 5.72 -14.23
CA ALA A 144 -2.23 5.93 -14.07
C ALA A 144 -1.92 6.82 -12.85
N GLU A 145 -2.61 7.95 -12.71
CA GLU A 145 -2.49 8.85 -11.55
C GLU A 145 -2.73 8.11 -10.23
N PHE A 146 -3.79 7.29 -10.18
CA PHE A 146 -4.08 6.45 -9.02
C PHE A 146 -2.94 5.45 -8.72
N ALA A 147 -2.41 4.78 -9.74
CA ALA A 147 -1.32 3.83 -9.56
C ALA A 147 -0.03 4.52 -9.05
N PHE A 148 0.27 5.73 -9.54
CA PHE A 148 1.39 6.53 -9.04
C PHE A 148 1.20 6.94 -7.58
N ALA A 149 0.03 7.45 -7.23
CA ALA A 149 -0.29 7.82 -5.85
C ALA A 149 -0.19 6.61 -4.90
N GLN A 150 -0.61 5.42 -5.36
CA GLN A 150 -0.46 4.18 -4.59
C GLN A 150 1.02 3.83 -4.35
N LEU A 151 1.86 3.91 -5.39
CA LEU A 151 3.30 3.64 -5.27
C LEU A 151 4.01 4.65 -4.34
N GLU A 152 3.64 5.92 -4.41
CA GLU A 152 4.18 6.94 -3.50
C GLU A 152 3.82 6.66 -2.04
N ASN A 153 2.58 6.26 -1.79
CA ASN A 153 2.13 5.88 -0.44
C ASN A 153 2.89 4.65 0.07
N GLU A 154 3.06 3.62 -0.75
CA GLU A 154 3.83 2.42 -0.38
C GLU A 154 5.30 2.74 -0.06
N ARG A 155 5.93 3.63 -0.83
CA ARG A 155 7.29 4.14 -0.56
C ARG A 155 7.35 4.90 0.76
N ALA A 156 6.40 5.81 1.00
CA ALA A 156 6.33 6.59 2.24
C ALA A 156 6.13 5.69 3.47
N LEU A 157 5.23 4.70 3.39
CA LEU A 157 5.03 3.72 4.45
C LEU A 157 6.29 2.88 4.72
N THR A 158 7.03 2.51 3.67
CA THR A 158 8.29 1.78 3.83
C THR A 158 9.34 2.65 4.52
N SER A 159 9.48 3.92 4.12
CA SER A 159 10.37 4.89 4.79
C SER A 159 10.05 5.03 6.27
N LEU A 160 8.77 5.20 6.62
CA LEU A 160 8.33 5.32 8.01
C LEU A 160 8.61 4.06 8.83
N ARG A 161 8.47 2.86 8.25
CA ARG A 161 8.83 1.61 8.93
C ARG A 161 10.33 1.54 9.22
N ASP A 162 11.17 1.98 8.29
CA ASP A 162 12.61 2.00 8.46
C ASP A 162 13.05 3.01 9.53
N GLU A 163 12.48 4.22 9.52
CA GLU A 163 12.69 5.21 10.58
C GLU A 163 12.26 4.68 11.95
N LEU A 164 11.09 4.03 12.02
CA LEU A 164 10.60 3.42 13.26
C LEU A 164 11.55 2.32 13.77
N ARG A 165 12.09 1.50 12.87
CA ARG A 165 13.08 0.47 13.20
C ARG A 165 14.36 1.08 13.78
N VAL A 166 14.87 2.16 13.18
CA VAL A 166 16.03 2.90 13.70
C VAL A 166 15.73 3.51 15.06
N ALA A 167 14.58 4.18 15.22
CA ALA A 167 14.17 4.80 16.47
C ALA A 167 14.06 3.77 17.60
N ARG A 168 13.48 2.59 17.34
CA ARG A 168 13.43 1.49 18.31
C ARG A 168 14.82 1.02 18.73
N GLY A 169 15.72 0.83 17.76
CA GLY A 169 17.11 0.47 18.06
C GLY A 169 17.83 1.50 18.93
N ASN A 170 17.57 2.79 18.69
CA ASN A 170 18.12 3.86 19.53
C ASN A 170 17.55 3.83 20.96
N VAL A 171 16.24 3.60 21.12
CA VAL A 171 15.62 3.44 22.44
C VAL A 171 16.23 2.27 23.21
N ASP A 172 16.42 1.14 22.56
CA ASP A 172 17.02 -0.04 23.18
C ASP A 172 18.48 0.23 23.60
N ARG A 173 19.26 0.94 22.77
CA ARG A 173 20.61 1.39 23.11
C ARG A 173 20.60 2.30 24.35
N SER A 174 19.74 3.33 24.35
CA SER A 174 19.64 4.24 25.50
C SER A 174 19.20 3.52 26.78
N ARG A 175 18.31 2.53 26.69
CA ARG A 175 17.94 1.69 27.84
C ARG A 175 19.12 0.89 28.38
N ALA A 176 19.95 0.34 27.50
CA ALA A 176 21.17 -0.37 27.91
C ALA A 176 22.17 0.57 28.62
N GLU A 177 22.36 1.78 28.09
CA GLU A 177 23.21 2.80 28.71
C GLU A 177 22.69 3.24 30.09
N ILE A 178 21.38 3.49 30.23
CA ILE A 178 20.75 3.82 31.52
C ILE A 178 20.99 2.70 32.53
N THR A 179 20.82 1.44 32.11
CA THR A 179 21.06 0.29 32.98
C THR A 179 22.52 0.23 33.42
N ALA A 180 23.47 0.43 32.51
CA ALA A 180 24.89 0.46 32.84
C ALA A 180 25.22 1.58 33.84
N LEU A 181 24.70 2.79 33.64
CA LEU A 181 24.88 3.91 34.56
C LEU A 181 24.27 3.63 35.93
N GLN A 182 23.09 3.01 36.00
CA GLN A 182 22.48 2.60 37.27
C GLN A 182 23.38 1.60 38.01
N THR A 183 23.94 0.61 37.32
CA THR A 183 24.87 -0.34 37.97
C THR A 183 26.12 0.34 38.51
N LEU A 184 26.64 1.35 37.81
CA LEU A 184 27.79 2.13 38.25
C LEU A 184 27.48 2.98 39.48
N VAL A 185 26.33 3.66 39.48
CA VAL A 185 25.86 4.45 40.63
C VAL A 185 25.68 3.55 41.86
N ASP A 186 25.09 2.38 41.68
CA ASP A 186 24.91 1.40 42.75
C ASP A 186 26.26 0.90 43.30
N ALA A 187 27.23 0.64 42.42
CA ALA A 187 28.58 0.25 42.84
C ALA A 187 29.25 1.35 43.67
N HIS A 188 29.24 2.59 43.18
CA HIS A 188 29.79 3.73 43.88
C HIS A 188 29.09 3.99 45.22
N HIS A 189 27.76 3.83 45.28
CA HIS A 189 27.00 3.93 46.53
C HIS A 189 27.45 2.87 47.56
N ARG A 190 27.66 1.62 47.12
CA ARG A 190 28.17 0.54 48.00
C ARG A 190 29.57 0.86 48.52
N GLU A 191 30.46 1.37 47.67
CA GLU A 191 31.82 1.77 48.04
C GLU A 191 31.80 2.93 49.05
N HIS A 192 31.05 3.99 48.76
CA HIS A 192 30.90 5.12 49.67
C HIS A 192 30.36 4.66 51.04
N LYS A 193 29.34 3.81 51.04
CA LYS A 193 28.79 3.21 52.27
C LYS A 193 29.82 2.39 53.03
N ALA A 194 30.68 1.63 52.35
CA ALA A 194 31.76 0.88 52.98
C ALA A 194 32.81 1.79 53.61
N LEU A 195 33.18 2.88 52.92
CA LEU A 195 34.14 3.87 53.40
C LEU A 195 33.62 4.62 54.63
N CYS A 196 32.35 5.07 54.63
CA CYS A 196 31.71 5.66 55.80
C CYS A 196 31.78 4.74 57.03
N LYS A 197 31.41 3.46 56.86
CA LYS A 197 31.48 2.47 57.96
C LYS A 197 32.91 2.29 58.50
N MET A 198 33.92 2.31 57.62
CA MET A 198 35.32 2.22 58.05
C MET A 198 35.73 3.45 58.87
N LEU A 199 35.35 4.65 58.43
CA LEU A 199 35.67 5.90 59.14
C LEU A 199 34.97 6.00 60.50
N GLU A 200 33.71 5.55 60.59
CA GLU A 200 32.99 5.43 61.86
C GLU A 200 33.72 4.49 62.83
N ARG A 201 34.17 3.32 62.36
CA ARG A 201 34.92 2.36 63.20
C ARG A 201 36.25 2.90 63.70
N LYS A 202 36.90 3.77 62.92
CA LYS A 202 38.17 4.42 63.31
C LYS A 202 37.96 5.63 64.21
N GLY A 203 36.72 6.00 64.55
CA GLY A 203 36.42 7.17 65.37
C GLY A 203 36.71 8.51 64.68
N VAL A 204 36.87 8.52 63.36
CA VAL A 204 37.16 9.74 62.57
C VAL A 204 35.89 10.55 62.33
N LEU A 205 34.75 9.88 62.28
CA LEU A 205 33.44 10.52 62.20
C LEU A 205 32.81 10.55 63.59
N ASP A 206 32.77 11.73 64.20
CA ASP A 206 32.05 11.93 65.46
C ASP A 206 30.55 11.68 65.22
N ARG A 207 29.99 10.72 65.96
CA ARG A 207 28.54 10.55 66.04
C ARG A 207 27.99 11.79 66.72
N LYS A 208 27.54 12.77 65.93
CA LYS A 208 26.70 13.87 66.42
C LYS A 208 25.47 13.22 67.05
N LYS A 209 25.49 13.05 68.38
CA LYS A 209 24.34 12.53 69.13
C LYS A 209 23.18 13.47 68.82
N GLN A 210 22.14 12.96 68.16
CA GLN A 210 20.88 13.69 68.10
C GLN A 210 20.40 13.82 69.54
N ARG A 211 20.45 15.04 70.07
CA ARG A 211 19.76 15.40 71.31
C ARG A 211 18.28 15.25 71.00
N THR A 212 17.69 14.14 71.42
CA THR A 212 16.23 14.02 71.56
C THR A 212 15.85 14.81 72.80
N ASP A 213 15.70 16.12 72.64
CA ASP A 213 15.05 16.95 73.66
C ASP A 213 13.55 16.64 73.56
N GLY A 214 13.13 15.62 74.31
CA GLY A 214 11.73 15.33 74.55
C GLY A 214 11.10 16.52 75.25
N THR A 215 10.22 17.22 74.53
CA THR A 215 9.37 18.24 75.12
C THR A 215 8.05 17.56 75.46
N ALA A 216 7.81 17.42 76.76
CA ALA A 216 6.51 17.09 77.34
C ALA A 216 5.64 18.34 77.41
#